data_AF-A0A4R2TDG1-F1
#
_entry.id   AF-A0A4R2TDG1-F1
#
_cell.length_a   1.000
_cell.length_b   1.000
_cell.length_c   1.000
_cell.angle_alpha   90.00
_cell.angle_beta   90.00
_cell.angle_gamma   90.00
#
_symmetry.space_group_name_H-M   'P 1'
#
loop_
_entity.id
_entity.type
_entity.pdbx_description
1 polymer ?
#
loop_
_entity_poly.entity_id
_entity_poly.type
_entity_poly.pdbx_seq_one_letter_code
_entity_poly.pdbx_strand_id
1 'polypeptide(L)'
;MKQPGQLRTDVFEFLERDEVGQRFNPGAWEGADVQYLDELNAINGPILRQHVFDAFRVSTHKGITYSLVWGYPSGRTYAGTENDTNLKGALRNPERLVDAVDSLIYASRNALETVKRLNRQPGLGIASTTKVAYFAQLETGAGKCLIFDRQVTKASLTLDYPELAAFQAELRSLYAKRKTNADLINVIAQANAAYPIYLDHAYKLARVIGRGVSGDEVERFLFEQGREIG
;
A
#
# COMPACT_ATOMS: atom_id res chain seq x y z
N MET A 1 1.37 17.13 20.61
CA MET A 1 1.44 15.77 21.18
C MET A 1 0.02 15.40 21.58
N LYS A 2 -0.55 14.36 20.97
CA LYS A 2 -1.90 13.87 21.29
C LYS A 2 -1.90 13.16 22.64
N GLN A 3 -3.08 13.12 23.28
CA GLN A 3 -3.26 12.46 24.57
C GLN A 3 -3.21 10.92 24.41
N PRO A 4 -2.72 10.17 25.42
CA PRO A 4 -2.83 8.71 25.42
C PRO A 4 -4.28 8.25 25.18
N GLY A 5 -4.48 7.28 24.30
CA GLY A 5 -5.81 6.79 23.93
C GLY A 5 -6.56 7.62 22.88
N GLN A 6 -6.06 8.80 22.49
CA GLN A 6 -6.66 9.58 21.39
C GLN A 6 -6.62 8.82 20.07
N LEU A 7 -5.58 8.00 19.83
CA LEU A 7 -5.49 7.16 18.63
C LEU A 7 -6.72 6.27 18.49
N ARG A 8 -7.17 5.69 19.61
CA ARG A 8 -8.32 4.81 19.60
C ARG A 8 -9.56 5.55 19.15
N THR A 9 -9.85 6.70 19.75
CA THR A 9 -11.00 7.53 19.40
C THR A 9 -10.95 7.91 17.93
N ASP A 10 -9.82 8.45 17.46
CA ASP A 10 -9.65 8.91 16.07
C ASP A 10 -9.82 7.76 15.05
N VAL A 11 -9.36 6.55 15.39
CA VAL A 11 -9.54 5.37 14.54
C VAL A 11 -11.01 4.95 14.49
N PHE A 12 -11.71 4.89 15.61
CA PHE A 12 -13.14 4.52 15.60
C PHE A 12 -13.99 5.56 14.85
N GLU A 13 -13.74 6.85 15.05
CA GLU A 13 -14.41 7.92 14.29
C GLU A 13 -14.09 7.84 12.79
N PHE A 14 -12.88 7.41 12.42
CA PHE A 14 -12.52 7.17 11.02
C PHE A 14 -13.28 5.99 10.41
N LEU A 15 -13.43 4.89 11.15
CA LEU A 15 -14.09 3.67 10.67
C LEU A 15 -15.59 3.85 10.41
N GLU A 16 -16.21 4.89 10.98
CA GLU A 16 -17.59 5.28 10.71
C GLU A 16 -17.77 6.06 9.40
N ARG A 17 -16.67 6.47 8.74
CA ARG A 17 -16.71 7.27 7.51
C ARG A 17 -16.78 6.38 6.28
N ASP A 18 -17.44 6.89 5.24
CA ASP A 18 -17.41 6.28 3.91
C ASP A 18 -15.99 6.29 3.32
N GLU A 19 -15.64 5.23 2.57
CA GLU A 19 -14.34 5.14 1.93
C GLU A 19 -14.18 6.18 0.82
N VAL A 20 -13.05 6.91 0.87
CA VAL A 20 -12.66 7.85 -0.19
C VAL A 20 -11.81 7.12 -1.24
N GLY A 21 -12.43 6.70 -2.34
CA GLY A 21 -11.73 6.04 -3.45
C GLY A 21 -10.75 6.92 -4.23
N GLN A 22 -10.20 6.34 -5.29
CA GLN A 22 -9.19 6.95 -6.17
C GLN A 22 -9.82 7.36 -7.51
N ARG A 23 -9.70 8.63 -7.91
CA ARG A 23 -10.27 9.11 -9.18
C ARG A 23 -9.37 8.71 -10.35
N PHE A 24 -9.83 7.78 -11.16
CA PHE A 24 -9.15 7.35 -12.37
C PHE A 24 -9.02 8.49 -13.38
N ASN A 25 -7.85 8.62 -14.03
CA ASN A 25 -7.63 9.56 -15.13
C ASN A 25 -7.31 8.77 -16.42
N PRO A 26 -8.32 8.45 -17.26
CA PRO A 26 -8.13 7.65 -18.47
C PRO A 26 -7.08 8.21 -19.43
N GLY A 27 -7.04 9.54 -19.59
CA GLY A 27 -6.09 10.23 -20.47
C GLY A 27 -4.64 9.99 -20.08
N ALA A 28 -4.38 9.71 -18.80
CA ALA A 28 -3.03 9.40 -18.34
C ALA A 28 -2.56 7.98 -18.73
N TRP A 29 -3.48 7.12 -19.16
CA TRP A 29 -3.23 5.72 -19.55
C TRP A 29 -3.37 5.48 -21.06
N GLU A 30 -3.67 6.52 -21.84
CA GLU A 30 -3.69 6.44 -23.30
C GLU A 30 -2.38 5.87 -23.86
N GLY A 31 -2.50 4.99 -24.87
CA GLY A 31 -1.37 4.32 -25.53
C GLY A 31 -0.61 3.30 -24.65
N ALA A 32 -1.07 3.02 -23.43
CA ALA A 32 -0.40 2.07 -22.55
C ALA A 32 -0.57 0.60 -22.99
N ASP A 33 -1.54 0.27 -23.85
CA ASP A 33 -1.91 -1.11 -24.21
C ASP A 33 -2.05 -2.00 -22.97
N VAL A 34 -2.94 -1.57 -22.05
CA VAL A 34 -3.21 -2.23 -20.77
C VAL A 34 -4.64 -2.75 -20.80
N GLN A 35 -4.81 -4.03 -20.48
CA GLN A 35 -6.13 -4.66 -20.44
C GLN A 35 -7.00 -4.07 -19.32
N TYR A 36 -8.31 -4.19 -19.45
CA TYR A 36 -9.31 -3.78 -18.44
C TYR A 36 -9.41 -2.27 -18.12
N LEU A 37 -8.69 -1.39 -18.84
CA LEU A 37 -8.83 0.06 -18.65
C LEU A 37 -10.24 0.56 -19.00
N ASP A 38 -10.90 -0.02 -20.00
CA ASP A 38 -12.27 0.35 -20.39
C ASP A 38 -13.27 0.03 -19.27
N GLU A 39 -13.06 -1.08 -18.55
CA GLU A 39 -13.89 -1.45 -17.40
C GLU A 39 -13.69 -0.49 -16.22
N LEU A 40 -12.46 -0.05 -15.98
CA LEU A 40 -12.14 0.98 -14.98
C LEU A 40 -12.75 2.34 -15.36
N ASN A 41 -12.74 2.69 -16.65
CA ASN A 41 -13.37 3.91 -17.17
C ASN A 41 -14.90 3.88 -17.05
N ALA A 42 -15.50 2.69 -17.11
CA ALA A 42 -16.94 2.50 -16.95
C ALA A 42 -17.41 2.66 -15.48
N ILE A 43 -16.50 2.67 -14.50
CA ILE A 43 -16.83 2.98 -13.11
C ILE A 43 -17.19 4.47 -13.03
N ASN A 44 -18.48 4.75 -12.85
CA ASN A 44 -18.98 6.11 -12.67
C ASN A 44 -18.66 6.62 -11.25
N GLY A 45 -17.43 7.04 -11.02
CA GLY A 45 -16.96 7.57 -9.74
C GLY A 45 -15.53 7.15 -9.37
N PRO A 46 -15.12 7.34 -8.10
CA PRO A 46 -13.84 6.87 -7.60
C PRO A 46 -13.75 5.33 -7.59
N ILE A 47 -12.57 4.80 -7.89
CA ILE A 47 -12.27 3.38 -7.70
C ILE A 47 -12.08 3.14 -6.19
N LEU A 48 -12.96 2.33 -5.59
CA LEU A 48 -12.88 1.89 -4.20
C LEU A 48 -11.99 0.65 -4.07
N ARG A 49 -11.47 0.38 -2.86
CA ARG A 49 -10.75 -0.86 -2.53
C ARG A 49 -11.59 -2.10 -2.86
N GLN A 50 -12.90 -2.03 -2.60
CA GLN A 50 -13.82 -3.14 -2.90
C GLN A 50 -13.79 -3.54 -4.38
N HIS A 51 -13.72 -2.56 -5.31
CA HIS A 51 -13.62 -2.86 -6.75
C HIS A 51 -12.34 -3.64 -7.09
N VAL A 52 -11.23 -3.37 -6.40
CA VAL A 52 -9.97 -4.08 -6.60
C VAL A 52 -10.05 -5.50 -6.04
N PHE A 53 -10.65 -5.68 -4.86
CA PHE A 53 -10.90 -7.01 -4.31
C PHE A 53 -11.83 -7.84 -5.22
N ASP A 54 -12.87 -7.23 -5.78
CA ASP A 54 -13.77 -7.89 -6.74
C ASP A 54 -13.04 -8.29 -8.02
N ALA A 55 -12.11 -7.45 -8.50
CA ALA A 55 -11.26 -7.79 -9.63
C ALA A 55 -10.38 -9.02 -9.37
N PHE A 56 -9.77 -9.13 -8.18
CA PHE A 56 -8.99 -10.33 -7.79
C PHE A 56 -9.84 -11.59 -7.69
N ARG A 57 -11.13 -11.48 -7.33
CA ARG A 57 -12.05 -12.63 -7.32
C ARG A 57 -12.37 -13.14 -8.72
N VAL A 58 -12.28 -12.29 -9.74
CA VAL A 58 -12.48 -12.67 -11.15
C VAL A 58 -11.22 -13.29 -11.72
N SER A 59 -10.06 -12.62 -11.60
CA SER A 59 -8.77 -13.16 -11.97
C SER A 59 -7.61 -12.39 -11.35
N THR A 60 -6.48 -13.05 -11.13
CA THR A 60 -5.25 -12.42 -10.62
C THR A 60 -4.78 -11.29 -11.53
N HIS A 61 -4.85 -11.46 -12.86
CA HIS A 61 -4.48 -10.42 -13.82
C HIS A 61 -5.37 -9.17 -13.66
N LYS A 62 -6.70 -9.34 -13.65
CA LYS A 62 -7.61 -8.21 -13.47
C LYS A 62 -7.37 -7.50 -12.15
N GLY A 63 -7.19 -8.26 -11.07
CA GLY A 63 -6.84 -7.74 -9.75
C GLY A 63 -5.56 -6.92 -9.72
N ILE A 64 -4.48 -7.41 -10.34
CA ILE A 64 -3.21 -6.70 -10.47
C ILE A 64 -3.41 -5.36 -11.18
N THR A 65 -4.11 -5.36 -12.31
CA THR A 65 -4.36 -4.13 -13.07
C THR A 65 -5.14 -3.13 -12.25
N TYR A 66 -6.23 -3.55 -11.62
CA TYR A 66 -7.05 -2.70 -10.77
C TYR A 66 -6.25 -2.14 -9.58
N SER A 67 -5.41 -2.97 -8.95
CA SER A 67 -4.56 -2.57 -7.83
C SER A 67 -3.56 -1.48 -8.22
N LEU A 68 -2.90 -1.64 -9.37
CA LEU A 68 -1.90 -0.68 -9.84
C LEU A 68 -2.56 0.61 -10.34
N VAL A 69 -3.68 0.53 -11.04
CA VAL A 69 -4.43 1.74 -11.45
C VAL A 69 -5.01 2.48 -10.24
N TRP A 70 -5.55 1.77 -9.26
CA TRP A 70 -6.01 2.36 -8.00
C TRP A 70 -4.87 3.08 -7.27
N GLY A 71 -3.68 2.47 -7.19
CA GLY A 71 -2.53 3.07 -6.54
C GLY A 71 -1.90 4.26 -7.29
N TYR A 72 -2.09 4.32 -8.61
CA TYR A 72 -1.46 5.30 -9.50
C TYR A 72 -2.47 5.82 -10.55
N PRO A 73 -3.58 6.46 -10.15
CA PRO A 73 -4.67 6.78 -11.07
C PRO A 73 -4.26 7.71 -12.23
N SER A 74 -3.20 8.49 -12.04
CA SER A 74 -2.59 9.36 -13.04
C SER A 74 -1.55 8.66 -13.93
N GLY A 75 -1.41 7.34 -13.84
CA GLY A 75 -0.42 6.58 -14.61
C GLY A 75 1.04 6.89 -14.25
N ARG A 76 1.27 7.70 -13.21
CA ARG A 76 2.61 8.13 -12.78
C ARG A 76 2.96 7.58 -11.42
N THR A 77 4.22 7.16 -11.27
CA THR A 77 4.79 6.86 -9.95
C THR A 77 5.53 8.08 -9.43
N TYR A 78 5.66 8.23 -8.11
CA TYR A 78 6.40 9.35 -7.50
C TYR A 78 7.92 9.33 -7.77
N ALA A 79 8.43 8.41 -8.59
CA ALA A 79 9.85 8.19 -8.81
C ALA A 79 10.41 8.86 -10.10
N GLY A 80 9.71 9.86 -10.66
CA GLY A 80 10.17 10.63 -11.82
C GLY A 80 9.82 10.00 -13.17
N THR A 81 9.93 10.79 -14.25
CA THR A 81 9.46 10.47 -15.61
C THR A 81 10.02 9.19 -16.22
N GLU A 82 11.15 8.66 -15.73
CA GLU A 82 11.68 7.37 -16.17
C GLU A 82 10.86 6.19 -15.64
N ASN A 83 10.22 6.32 -14.48
CA ASN A 83 9.46 5.25 -13.83
C ASN A 83 8.00 5.16 -14.30
N ASP A 84 7.46 6.20 -14.94
CA ASP A 84 6.11 6.19 -15.50
C ASP A 84 6.01 5.23 -16.70
N THR A 85 7.06 5.19 -17.53
CA THR A 85 7.23 4.18 -18.59
C THR A 85 7.29 2.77 -18.02
N ASN A 86 7.81 2.63 -16.79
CA ASN A 86 8.03 1.32 -16.18
C ASN A 86 6.74 0.71 -15.58
N LEU A 87 5.84 1.51 -14.99
CA LEU A 87 4.55 1.00 -14.50
C LEU A 87 3.64 0.54 -15.65
N LYS A 88 3.52 1.36 -16.71
CA LYS A 88 2.79 0.98 -17.93
C LYS A 88 3.42 -0.25 -18.57
N GLY A 89 4.75 -0.31 -18.62
CA GLY A 89 5.50 -1.49 -19.09
C GLY A 89 5.21 -2.76 -18.29
N ALA A 90 5.13 -2.67 -16.95
CA ALA A 90 4.80 -3.79 -16.08
C ALA A 90 3.38 -4.34 -16.34
N LEU A 91 2.45 -3.47 -16.75
CA LEU A 91 1.07 -3.85 -17.06
C LEU A 91 0.84 -4.32 -18.51
N ARG A 92 1.79 -4.08 -19.42
CA ARG A 92 1.73 -4.62 -20.80
C ARG A 92 1.95 -6.13 -20.85
N ASN A 93 2.75 -6.67 -19.93
CA ASN A 93 3.05 -8.11 -19.84
C ASN A 93 3.03 -8.56 -18.36
N PRO A 94 1.85 -8.62 -17.74
CA PRO A 94 1.71 -8.86 -16.30
C PRO A 94 1.85 -10.34 -15.93
N GLU A 95 2.04 -11.27 -16.88
CA GLU A 95 2.08 -12.72 -16.65
C GLU A 95 3.12 -13.10 -15.58
N ARG A 96 4.30 -12.48 -15.63
CA ARG A 96 5.34 -12.75 -14.61
C ARG A 96 4.93 -12.31 -13.22
N LEU A 97 4.13 -11.25 -13.10
CA LEU A 97 3.60 -10.79 -11.82
C LEU A 97 2.42 -11.67 -11.39
N VAL A 98 1.56 -12.09 -12.31
CA VAL A 98 0.48 -13.06 -12.07
C VAL A 98 1.06 -14.34 -11.50
N ASP A 99 2.05 -14.94 -12.16
CA ASP A 99 2.75 -16.15 -11.69
C ASP A 99 3.37 -15.95 -10.30
N ALA A 100 3.96 -14.77 -10.06
CA ALA A 100 4.55 -14.44 -8.77
C ALA A 100 3.49 -14.35 -7.66
N VAL A 101 2.34 -13.74 -7.93
CA VAL A 101 1.22 -13.64 -6.98
C VAL A 101 0.61 -15.02 -6.74
N ASP A 102 0.25 -15.75 -7.79
CA ASP A 102 -0.41 -17.06 -7.69
C ASP A 102 0.46 -18.08 -6.92
N SER A 103 1.77 -18.06 -7.17
CA SER A 103 2.71 -18.91 -6.43
C SER A 103 2.98 -18.47 -5.00
N LEU A 104 2.58 -17.26 -4.60
CA LEU A 104 2.68 -16.76 -3.22
C LEU A 104 1.41 -17.01 -2.41
N ILE A 105 0.24 -17.13 -3.05
CA ILE A 105 -1.06 -17.39 -2.38
C ILE A 105 -0.97 -18.60 -1.45
N TYR A 106 -0.24 -19.65 -1.83
CA TYR A 106 -0.13 -20.91 -1.07
C TYR A 106 1.22 -21.13 -0.37
N ALA A 107 2.22 -20.28 -0.62
CA ALA A 107 3.61 -20.57 -0.25
C ALA A 107 4.23 -19.56 0.73
N SER A 108 3.66 -18.37 0.89
CA SER A 108 4.35 -17.31 1.63
C SER A 108 4.12 -17.39 3.14
N ARG A 109 5.21 -17.46 3.91
CA ARG A 109 5.19 -17.27 5.37
C ARG A 109 6.07 -16.11 5.84
N ASN A 110 6.85 -15.50 4.96
CA ASN A 110 7.81 -14.45 5.32
C ASN A 110 7.58 -13.18 4.51
N ALA A 111 7.20 -12.09 5.20
CA ALA A 111 6.86 -10.81 4.59
C ALA A 111 7.97 -10.21 3.72
N LEU A 112 9.24 -10.34 4.13
CA LEU A 112 10.37 -9.81 3.37
C LEU A 112 10.53 -10.55 2.05
N GLU A 113 10.42 -11.88 2.06
CA GLU A 113 10.53 -12.68 0.84
C GLU A 113 9.34 -12.45 -0.10
N THR A 114 8.12 -12.27 0.45
CA THR A 114 6.94 -11.89 -0.34
C THR A 114 7.22 -10.64 -1.16
N VAL A 115 7.60 -9.54 -0.51
CA VAL A 115 7.84 -8.27 -1.23
C VAL A 115 9.08 -8.32 -2.10
N LYS A 116 10.15 -9.00 -1.70
CA LYS A 116 11.34 -9.18 -2.55
C LYS A 116 11.00 -9.90 -3.83
N ARG A 117 10.19 -10.96 -3.76
CA ARG A 117 9.78 -11.74 -4.94
C ARG A 117 8.94 -10.90 -5.89
N LEU A 118 7.98 -10.14 -5.36
CA LEU A 118 7.14 -9.25 -6.17
C LEU A 118 7.96 -8.08 -6.75
N ASN A 119 8.92 -7.52 -6.00
CA ASN A 119 9.78 -6.41 -6.46
C ASN A 119 10.82 -6.81 -7.51
N ARG A 120 10.94 -8.11 -7.86
CA ARG A 120 11.75 -8.54 -9.02
C ARG A 120 11.11 -8.15 -10.35
N GLN A 121 9.85 -7.75 -10.35
CA GLN A 121 9.17 -7.31 -11.57
C GLN A 121 9.67 -5.92 -12.00
N PRO A 122 10.17 -5.78 -13.25
CA PRO A 122 10.61 -4.48 -13.75
C PRO A 122 9.51 -3.42 -13.61
N GLY A 123 9.87 -2.26 -13.09
CA GLY A 123 8.96 -1.12 -12.95
C GLY A 123 8.07 -1.10 -11.73
N LEU A 124 8.16 -2.12 -10.86
CA LEU A 124 7.40 -2.16 -9.61
C LEU A 124 8.33 -2.02 -8.41
N GLY A 125 8.11 -0.98 -7.63
CA GLY A 125 8.72 -0.81 -6.31
C GLY A 125 7.81 -1.34 -5.20
N ILE A 126 8.32 -1.28 -3.96
CA ILE A 126 7.61 -1.78 -2.78
C ILE A 126 6.22 -1.16 -2.59
N ALA A 127 6.04 0.12 -2.91
CA ALA A 127 4.75 0.80 -2.83
C ALA A 127 3.71 0.20 -3.78
N SER A 128 4.13 -0.33 -4.94
CA SER A 128 3.27 -0.99 -5.91
C SER A 128 2.99 -2.43 -5.49
N THR A 129 4.03 -3.16 -5.09
CA THR A 129 3.92 -4.60 -4.82
C THR A 129 3.24 -4.91 -3.49
N THR A 130 3.34 -4.04 -2.49
CA THR A 130 2.57 -4.19 -1.24
C THR A 130 1.08 -3.94 -1.46
N LYS A 131 0.70 -3.06 -2.40
CA LYS A 131 -0.71 -2.94 -2.85
C LYS A 131 -1.21 -4.21 -3.50
N VAL A 132 -0.44 -4.76 -4.44
CA VAL A 132 -0.77 -6.02 -5.10
C VAL A 132 -0.89 -7.15 -4.06
N ALA A 133 0.06 -7.26 -3.14
CA ALA A 133 0.03 -8.27 -2.08
C ALA A 133 -1.17 -8.12 -1.15
N TYR A 134 -1.51 -6.89 -0.78
CA TYR A 134 -2.66 -6.55 0.05
C TYR A 134 -3.98 -6.94 -0.63
N PHE A 135 -4.21 -6.50 -1.87
CA PHE A 135 -5.46 -6.77 -2.58
C PHE A 135 -5.61 -8.23 -3.01
N ALA A 136 -4.49 -8.90 -3.31
CA ALA A 136 -4.46 -10.35 -3.52
C ALA A 136 -4.66 -11.15 -2.22
N GLN A 137 -4.78 -10.48 -1.07
CA GLN A 137 -4.92 -11.08 0.26
C GLN A 137 -3.80 -12.07 0.61
N LEU A 138 -2.57 -11.78 0.17
CA LEU A 138 -1.42 -12.62 0.51
C LEU A 138 -1.17 -12.59 2.02
N GLU A 139 -0.90 -13.74 2.60
CA GLU A 139 -0.60 -13.88 4.02
C GLU A 139 0.89 -14.07 4.29
N THR A 140 1.30 -13.67 5.48
CA THR A 140 2.66 -13.85 6.01
C THR A 140 2.55 -14.34 7.45
N GLY A 141 3.66 -14.72 8.07
CA GLY A 141 3.67 -15.12 9.48
C GLY A 141 3.19 -14.03 10.45
N ALA A 142 3.17 -12.76 10.04
CA ALA A 142 2.63 -11.67 10.85
C ALA A 142 1.12 -11.44 10.67
N GLY A 143 0.52 -12.00 9.59
CA GLY A 143 -0.84 -11.74 9.16
C GLY A 143 -0.93 -11.42 7.66
N LYS A 144 -2.11 -11.00 7.20
CA LYS A 144 -2.35 -10.51 5.83
C LYS A 144 -1.41 -9.36 5.51
N CYS A 145 -0.87 -9.32 4.29
CA CYS A 145 -0.11 -8.18 3.77
C CYS A 145 -0.94 -6.90 3.87
N LEU A 146 -0.26 -5.78 4.12
CA LEU A 146 -0.85 -4.44 4.21
C LEU A 146 -0.17 -3.51 3.20
N ILE A 147 -0.83 -2.43 2.80
CA ILE A 147 -0.22 -1.44 1.90
C ILE A 147 0.89 -0.70 2.65
N PHE A 148 2.07 -0.59 2.04
CA PHE A 148 3.16 0.20 2.59
C PHE A 148 3.74 1.12 1.51
N ASP A 149 3.24 2.35 1.51
CA ASP A 149 3.64 3.38 0.58
C ASP A 149 4.01 4.70 1.28
N ARG A 150 4.17 5.75 0.47
CA ARG A 150 4.55 7.07 0.96
C ARG A 150 3.53 7.64 1.95
N GLN A 151 2.22 7.41 1.77
CA GLN A 151 1.19 7.96 2.64
C GLN A 151 1.22 7.27 4.00
N VAL A 152 1.25 5.94 4.00
CA VAL A 152 1.37 5.15 5.23
C VAL A 152 2.66 5.50 5.97
N THR A 153 3.78 5.62 5.25
CA THR A 153 5.07 6.00 5.83
C THR A 153 5.03 7.42 6.43
N LYS A 154 4.41 8.36 5.72
CA LYS A 154 4.25 9.76 6.15
C LYS A 154 3.44 9.87 7.42
N ALA A 155 2.27 9.25 7.48
CA ALA A 155 1.44 9.18 8.69
C ALA A 155 2.21 8.55 9.85
N SER A 156 2.83 7.39 9.60
CA SER A 156 3.58 6.66 10.63
C SER A 156 4.69 7.48 11.28
N LEU A 157 5.38 8.34 10.51
CA LEU A 157 6.51 9.14 10.99
C LEU A 157 6.14 10.54 11.49
N THR A 158 4.93 11.03 11.19
CA THR A 158 4.54 12.43 11.44
C THR A 158 3.45 12.55 12.50
N LEU A 159 2.54 11.58 12.60
CA LEU A 159 1.49 11.61 13.62
C LEU A 159 2.10 11.49 15.03
N ASP A 160 1.57 12.26 15.97
CA ASP A 160 2.13 12.47 17.31
C ASP A 160 1.41 11.67 18.40
N TYR A 161 0.97 10.46 18.04
CA TYR A 161 0.40 9.50 18.98
C TYR A 161 1.49 8.77 19.77
N PRO A 162 1.39 8.70 21.11
CA PRO A 162 2.33 7.94 21.94
C PRO A 162 2.46 6.47 21.52
N GLU A 163 1.37 5.86 21.03
CA GLU A 163 1.31 4.47 20.59
C GLU A 163 2.19 4.19 19.36
N LEU A 164 2.55 5.23 18.59
CA LEU A 164 3.46 5.12 17.43
C LEU A 164 4.93 5.30 17.80
N ALA A 165 5.26 5.74 19.02
CA ALA A 165 6.62 6.16 19.37
C ALA A 165 7.67 5.04 19.19
N ALA A 166 7.32 3.80 19.58
CA ALA A 166 8.21 2.64 19.42
C ALA A 166 8.48 2.32 17.94
N PHE A 167 7.43 2.34 17.11
CA PHE A 167 7.55 2.11 15.67
C PHE A 167 8.40 3.19 15.00
N GLN A 168 8.18 4.45 15.35
CA GLN A 168 8.95 5.58 14.85
C GLN A 168 10.43 5.48 15.21
N ALA A 169 10.75 5.09 16.44
CA ALA A 169 12.13 4.89 16.88
C ALA A 169 12.82 3.77 16.07
N GLU A 170 12.12 2.67 15.83
CA GLU A 170 12.65 1.54 15.05
C GLU A 170 12.92 1.93 13.59
N LEU A 171 11.95 2.56 12.92
CA LEU A 171 12.12 3.08 11.56
C LEU A 171 13.28 4.09 11.46
N ARG A 172 13.41 5.00 12.44
CA ARG A 172 14.51 5.97 12.47
C ARG A 172 15.86 5.28 12.64
N SER A 173 15.94 4.22 13.44
CA SER A 173 17.19 3.50 13.68
C SER A 173 17.74 2.83 12.42
N LEU A 174 16.86 2.28 11.57
CA LEU A 174 17.24 1.69 10.28
C LEU A 174 17.85 2.70 9.30
N TYR A 175 17.51 3.97 9.44
CA TYR A 175 17.89 5.04 8.51
C TYR A 175 18.53 6.23 9.22
N ALA A 176 19.27 5.97 10.30
CA ALA A 176 19.84 6.96 11.22
C ALA A 176 20.76 8.02 10.55
N LYS A 177 21.24 7.76 9.32
CA LYS A 177 22.04 8.71 8.53
C LYS A 177 21.23 9.83 7.85
N ARG A 178 19.90 9.78 7.90
CA ARG A 178 19.02 10.78 7.25
C ARG A 178 18.68 11.92 8.20
N LYS A 179 18.76 13.15 7.69
CA LYS A 179 18.68 14.38 8.50
C LYS A 179 17.26 14.91 8.66
N THR A 180 16.34 14.59 7.74
CA THR A 180 14.97 15.12 7.76
C THR A 180 13.92 14.01 7.68
N ASN A 181 12.70 14.30 8.16
CA ASN A 181 11.55 13.39 7.99
C ASN A 181 11.20 13.19 6.51
N ALA A 182 11.35 14.22 5.67
CA ALA A 182 11.12 14.11 4.23
C ALA A 182 12.06 13.09 3.56
N ASP A 183 13.35 13.11 3.93
CA ASP A 183 14.33 12.15 3.44
C ASP A 183 14.03 10.73 3.93
N LEU A 184 13.65 10.60 5.21
CA LEU A 184 13.28 9.32 5.81
C LEU A 184 12.07 8.70 5.10
N ILE A 185 11.02 9.49 4.86
CA ILE A 185 9.80 9.03 4.17
C ILE A 185 10.14 8.46 2.80
N ASN A 186 10.94 9.18 2.00
CA ASN A 186 11.29 8.74 0.65
C ASN A 186 12.12 7.44 0.64
N VAL A 187 13.04 7.28 1.60
CA VAL A 187 13.89 6.09 1.67
C VAL A 187 13.12 4.89 2.20
N ILE A 188 12.34 5.07 3.27
CA ILE A 188 11.56 4.00 3.88
C ILE A 188 10.50 3.47 2.92
N ALA A 189 9.80 4.36 2.20
CA ALA A 189 8.78 4.00 1.22
C ALA A 189 9.33 3.25 -0.02
N GLN A 190 10.65 3.07 -0.11
CA GLN A 190 11.31 2.30 -1.17
C GLN A 190 12.03 1.06 -0.65
N ALA A 191 12.06 0.82 0.67
CA ALA A 191 12.95 -0.15 1.27
C ALA A 191 12.25 -1.42 1.75
N ASN A 192 12.61 -2.54 1.11
CA ASN A 192 12.12 -3.89 1.46
C ASN A 192 12.26 -4.22 2.95
N ALA A 193 13.36 -3.81 3.58
CA ALA A 193 13.65 -4.12 4.97
C ALA A 193 12.69 -3.46 5.98
N ALA A 194 12.05 -2.36 5.63
CA ALA A 194 11.11 -1.67 6.51
C ALA A 194 9.73 -2.36 6.54
N TYR A 195 9.37 -3.12 5.51
CA TYR A 195 8.03 -3.70 5.38
C TYR A 195 7.67 -4.73 6.46
N PRO A 196 8.53 -5.71 6.82
CA PRO A 196 8.22 -6.64 7.90
C PRO A 196 8.00 -5.96 9.25
N ILE A 197 8.77 -4.90 9.52
CA ILE A 197 8.66 -4.10 10.76
C ILE A 197 7.32 -3.37 10.76
N TYR A 198 6.99 -2.67 9.67
CA TYR A 198 5.69 -2.02 9.52
C TYR A 198 4.54 -3.00 9.73
N LEU A 199 4.59 -4.17 9.09
CA LEU A 199 3.52 -5.16 9.17
C LEU A 199 3.29 -5.62 10.61
N ASP A 200 4.35 -5.98 11.33
CA ASP A 200 4.27 -6.38 12.74
C ASP A 200 3.72 -5.24 13.63
N HIS A 201 4.19 -4.01 13.43
CA HIS A 201 3.71 -2.85 14.19
C HIS A 201 2.24 -2.52 13.92
N ALA A 202 1.77 -2.59 12.67
CA ALA A 202 0.37 -2.37 12.36
C ALA A 202 -0.54 -3.36 13.09
N TYR A 203 -0.18 -4.64 13.12
CA TYR A 203 -0.93 -5.67 13.87
C TYR A 203 -0.81 -5.53 15.39
N LYS A 204 0.30 -5.00 15.92
CA LYS A 204 0.41 -4.63 17.34
C LYS A 204 -0.47 -3.43 17.67
N LEU A 205 -0.47 -2.41 16.81
CA LEU A 205 -1.25 -1.20 16.99
C LEU A 205 -2.75 -1.50 16.99
N ALA A 206 -3.21 -2.38 16.08
CA ALA A 206 -4.58 -2.86 16.06
C ALA A 206 -5.02 -3.45 17.42
N ARG A 207 -4.14 -4.25 18.05
CA ARG A 207 -4.37 -4.82 19.39
C ARG A 207 -4.39 -3.76 20.50
N VAL A 208 -3.58 -2.70 20.38
CA VAL A 208 -3.56 -1.59 21.34
C VAL A 208 -4.83 -0.74 21.22
N ILE A 209 -5.30 -0.49 20.00
CA ILE A 209 -6.50 0.31 19.73
C ILE A 209 -7.74 -0.35 20.33
N GLY A 210 -7.94 -1.65 20.09
CA GLY A 210 -9.07 -2.34 20.70
C GLY A 210 -9.37 -3.72 20.12
N ARG A 211 -10.21 -4.46 20.85
CA ARG A 211 -10.77 -5.72 20.33
C ARG A 211 -11.64 -5.42 19.11
N GLY A 212 -11.45 -6.21 18.06
CA GLY A 212 -12.19 -6.07 16.80
C GLY A 212 -11.51 -5.19 15.77
N VAL A 213 -10.47 -4.43 16.13
CA VAL A 213 -9.66 -3.68 15.16
C VAL A 213 -8.62 -4.60 14.53
N SER A 214 -8.55 -4.56 13.21
CA SER A 214 -7.66 -5.34 12.35
C SER A 214 -6.47 -4.50 11.86
N GLY A 215 -5.44 -5.18 11.35
CA GLY A 215 -4.31 -4.49 10.71
C GLY A 215 -4.72 -3.71 9.45
N ASP A 216 -5.77 -4.17 8.75
CA ASP A 216 -6.36 -3.49 7.59
C ASP A 216 -6.92 -2.11 7.98
N GLU A 217 -7.68 -2.06 9.07
CA GLU A 217 -8.28 -0.81 9.55
C GLU A 217 -7.22 0.19 10.01
N VAL A 218 -6.15 -0.30 10.63
CA VAL A 218 -4.98 0.52 10.98
C VAL A 218 -4.29 1.05 9.72
N GLU A 219 -4.06 0.21 8.72
CA GLU A 219 -3.46 0.65 7.45
C GLU A 219 -4.32 1.70 6.76
N ARG A 220 -5.64 1.47 6.65
CA ARG A 220 -6.59 2.41 6.05
C ARG A 220 -6.57 3.76 6.75
N PHE A 221 -6.58 3.75 8.08
CA PHE A 221 -6.46 4.97 8.87
C PHE A 221 -5.15 5.72 8.57
N LEU A 222 -4.01 5.03 8.62
CA LEU A 222 -2.70 5.64 8.33
C LEU A 222 -2.60 6.14 6.89
N PHE A 223 -3.15 5.41 5.92
CA PHE A 223 -3.16 5.80 4.52
C PHE A 223 -3.91 7.11 4.31
N GLU A 224 -5.12 7.25 4.87
CA GLU A 224 -5.93 8.46 4.73
C GLU A 224 -5.34 9.64 5.51
N GLN A 225 -4.85 9.42 6.74
CA GLN A 225 -4.12 10.46 7.47
C GLN A 225 -2.87 10.92 6.71
N GLY A 226 -2.18 10.01 6.01
CA GLY A 226 -1.03 10.35 5.17
C GLY A 226 -1.38 11.33 4.05
N ARG A 227 -2.56 11.17 3.44
CA ARG A 227 -3.07 12.07 2.39
C ARG A 227 -3.40 13.47 2.90
N GLU A 228 -3.85 13.58 4.15
CA GLU A 228 -4.22 14.86 4.78
C GLU A 228 -3.00 15.68 5.19
N ILE A 229 -1.86 15.04 5.46
CA ILE A 229 -0.62 15.74 5.77
C ILE A 229 -0.06 16.32 4.45
N GLY A 230 0.19 17.64 4.41
CA GLY A 230 0.80 18.36 3.27
C GLY A 230 2.25 18.00 3.01
#